data_AF-A0A562HR06-F1
#
_entry.id   AF-A0A562HR06-F1
#
_cell.length_a   1.000
_cell.length_b   1.000
_cell.length_c   1.000
_cell.angle_alpha   90.00
_cell.angle_beta   90.00
_cell.angle_gamma   90.00
#
_symmetry.space_group_name_H-M   'P 1'
#
loop_
_entity.id
_entity.type
_entity.pdbx_description
1 polymer ?
#
loop_
_entity_poly.entity_id
_entity_poly.type
_entity_poly.pdbx_seq_one_letter_code
_entity_poly.pdbx_strand_id
1 'polypeptide(L)'
;MEKISSIGLILVLTLTLSTACSTATKPNTVNSPETLPESLPGLSRSLGDLPQDRPVLESIIYQRGWDKLWLCVGINNDASDKLRTLASYGLVSDIEQILWMVSRSEFTDTESEKKSAAELPVIKESELNLPHDETMLFYDHTGSKHSWIRLNYKPYIPGQGMNAWAHKDLIIYIDPDCEDNAFLGVQDPQNDNLWEIHALPGCGPWLAKEIDMLAYMTTTI
;
A
#
# COMPACT_ATOMS: atom_id res chain seq x y z
N MET A 1 32.30 48.76 13.97
CA MET A 1 30.85 48.54 13.87
C MET A 1 30.58 47.16 14.41
N GLU A 2 29.93 47.11 15.57
CA GLU A 2 29.84 45.93 16.43
C GLU A 2 28.74 44.96 16.01
N LYS A 3 29.02 43.68 16.27
CA LYS A 3 28.18 42.52 15.99
C LYS A 3 27.03 42.45 16.99
N ILE A 4 25.80 42.33 16.49
CA ILE A 4 24.64 41.95 17.31
C ILE A 4 24.48 40.43 17.16
N SER A 5 24.90 39.70 18.18
CA SER A 5 24.70 38.26 18.31
C SER A 5 23.35 38.03 19.00
N SER A 6 22.36 37.56 18.24
CA SER A 6 21.03 37.22 18.78
C SER A 6 21.06 35.84 19.43
N ILE A 7 20.76 35.82 20.73
CA ILE A 7 20.65 34.64 21.58
C ILE A 7 19.26 34.01 21.35
N GLY A 8 19.23 32.81 20.78
CA GLY A 8 18.02 31.98 20.64
C GLY A 8 17.99 30.92 21.74
N LEU A 9 17.07 31.11 22.69
CA LEU A 9 16.77 30.25 23.82
C LEU A 9 16.18 28.91 23.32
N ILE A 10 16.89 27.79 23.52
CA ILE A 10 16.35 26.43 23.25
C ILE A 10 15.73 25.90 24.53
N LEU A 11 14.41 25.69 24.51
CA LEU A 11 13.63 25.09 25.58
C LEU A 11 13.48 23.59 25.27
N VAL A 12 14.28 22.75 25.95
CA VAL A 12 14.24 21.29 25.81
C VAL A 12 13.20 20.74 26.79
N LEU A 13 12.09 20.24 26.26
CA LEU A 13 11.09 19.51 27.04
C LEU A 13 11.37 17.99 26.92
N THR A 14 11.94 17.40 27.95
CA THR A 14 12.11 15.94 28.06
C THR A 14 10.86 15.32 28.67
N LEU A 15 10.07 14.56 27.90
CA LEU A 15 9.08 13.63 28.45
C LEU A 15 9.71 12.25 28.64
N THR A 16 9.95 11.89 29.90
CA THR A 16 10.19 10.51 30.32
C THR A 16 8.85 9.86 30.67
N LEU A 17 8.45 8.78 29.98
CA LEU A 17 7.42 7.88 30.51
C LEU A 17 8.05 6.58 30.97
N SER A 18 7.91 6.37 32.28
CA SER A 18 8.28 5.21 33.05
C SER A 18 7.38 4.01 32.75
N THR A 19 8.03 2.84 32.73
CA THR A 19 7.48 1.49 32.81
C THR A 19 6.52 1.29 33.98
N ALA A 20 5.42 0.58 33.74
CA ALA A 20 4.67 -0.10 34.79
C ALA A 20 4.33 -1.53 34.35
N CYS A 21 4.99 -2.48 35.01
CA CYS A 21 4.63 -3.89 35.03
C CYS A 21 3.21 -4.06 35.62
N SER A 22 2.42 -4.96 35.05
CA SER A 22 1.27 -5.53 35.74
C SER A 22 1.30 -7.05 35.66
N THR A 23 0.94 -7.64 36.78
CA THR A 23 1.24 -8.97 37.29
C THR A 23 0.43 -10.10 36.63
N ALA A 24 1.11 -11.24 36.44
CA ALA A 24 0.51 -12.50 36.04
C ALA A 24 -0.29 -13.14 37.20
N THR A 25 -1.53 -13.56 36.92
CA THR A 25 -2.33 -14.41 37.80
C THR A 25 -2.68 -15.72 37.06
N LYS A 26 -2.36 -16.85 37.69
CA LYS A 26 -2.60 -18.23 37.22
C LYS A 26 -4.10 -18.53 36.99
N PRO A 27 -4.47 -19.40 36.02
CA PRO A 27 -5.81 -19.96 35.95
C PRO A 27 -5.94 -21.22 36.80
N ASN A 28 -7.03 -21.32 37.56
CA ASN A 28 -7.45 -22.55 38.23
C ASN A 28 -8.33 -23.38 37.28
N THR A 29 -7.97 -24.64 37.12
CA THR A 29 -8.75 -25.71 36.48
C THR A 29 -9.90 -26.15 37.38
N VAL A 30 -11.13 -26.19 36.84
CA VAL A 30 -12.22 -27.00 37.38
C VAL A 30 -12.90 -27.71 36.21
N ASN A 31 -12.93 -29.04 36.28
CA ASN A 31 -13.57 -29.94 35.33
C ASN A 31 -15.03 -30.24 35.72
N SER A 32 -15.81 -30.59 34.68
CA SER A 32 -16.95 -31.53 34.68
C SER A 32 -18.39 -30.96 34.83
N PRO A 33 -19.44 -31.68 34.38
CA PRO A 33 -20.01 -31.63 33.02
C PRO A 33 -21.56 -31.42 33.05
N GLU A 34 -22.25 -31.64 31.92
CA GLU A 34 -23.71 -31.47 31.66
C GLU A 34 -24.07 -30.02 31.26
N THR A 35 -24.80 -29.71 30.18
CA THR A 35 -25.84 -30.42 29.45
C THR A 35 -25.94 -29.80 28.04
N LEU A 36 -26.17 -30.61 27.01
CA LEU A 36 -26.25 -30.18 25.61
C LEU A 36 -27.73 -29.91 25.25
N PRO A 37 -28.15 -28.67 24.91
CA PRO A 37 -29.46 -28.46 24.30
C PRO A 37 -29.37 -28.64 22.79
N GLU A 38 -30.22 -29.53 22.30
CA GLU A 38 -30.56 -29.75 20.91
C GLU A 38 -30.86 -28.46 20.14
N SER A 39 -30.24 -28.37 18.96
CA SER A 39 -30.71 -27.73 17.72
C SER A 39 -31.53 -26.44 17.82
N LEU A 40 -30.87 -25.31 17.53
CA LEU A 40 -31.52 -24.16 16.89
C LEU A 40 -31.36 -24.28 15.36
N PRO A 41 -32.45 -24.47 14.59
CA PRO A 41 -32.40 -24.40 13.14
C PRO A 41 -32.44 -22.93 12.72
N GLY A 42 -31.35 -22.42 12.14
CA GLY A 42 -31.38 -21.08 11.53
C GLY A 42 -30.11 -20.24 11.59
N LEU A 43 -28.91 -20.84 11.48
CA LEU A 43 -27.67 -20.09 11.23
C LEU A 43 -26.86 -20.73 10.10
N SER A 44 -27.54 -21.10 9.02
CA SER A 44 -26.92 -21.32 7.71
C SER A 44 -27.04 -20.02 6.89
N ARG A 45 -26.63 -18.88 7.47
CA ARG A 45 -26.38 -17.68 6.67
C ARG A 45 -24.92 -17.73 6.25
N SER A 46 -24.74 -17.99 4.96
CA SER A 46 -23.60 -17.63 4.10
C SER A 46 -22.34 -17.21 4.86
N LEU A 47 -21.32 -18.08 4.85
CA LEU A 47 -19.93 -17.73 5.16
C LEU A 47 -19.29 -16.81 4.09
N GLY A 48 -20.09 -16.17 3.22
CA GLY A 48 -19.63 -15.41 2.06
C GLY A 48 -19.30 -13.94 2.32
N ASP A 49 -19.83 -13.33 3.39
CA ASP A 49 -19.74 -11.86 3.58
C ASP A 49 -19.27 -11.50 5.00
N LEU A 50 -18.19 -12.11 5.48
CA LEU A 50 -17.45 -11.48 6.57
C LEU A 50 -16.77 -10.23 6.00
N PRO A 51 -16.93 -9.04 6.62
CA PRO A 51 -16.15 -7.88 6.25
C PRO A 51 -14.68 -8.28 6.23
N GLN A 52 -14.01 -8.06 5.10
CA GLN A 52 -12.56 -8.28 5.05
C GLN A 52 -11.93 -7.29 6.03
N ASP A 53 -11.19 -7.79 7.01
CA ASP A 53 -10.54 -6.91 8.00
C ASP A 53 -9.42 -6.08 7.35
N ARG A 54 -8.90 -6.53 6.19
CA ARG A 54 -7.79 -5.92 5.45
C ARG A 54 -7.95 -6.12 3.95
N PRO A 55 -7.42 -5.21 3.12
CA PRO A 55 -7.36 -5.41 1.67
C PRO A 55 -6.45 -6.61 1.34
N VAL A 56 -6.85 -7.39 0.33
CA VAL A 56 -6.12 -8.60 -0.11
C VAL A 56 -5.25 -8.25 -1.31
N LEU A 57 -3.94 -8.14 -1.10
CA LEU A 57 -2.96 -7.88 -2.15
C LEU A 57 -2.78 -9.13 -3.02
N GLU A 58 -3.01 -9.00 -4.33
CA GLU A 58 -2.91 -10.09 -5.31
C GLU A 58 -1.59 -10.06 -6.07
N SER A 59 -1.05 -8.88 -6.36
CA SER A 59 0.25 -8.77 -7.00
C SER A 59 0.91 -7.42 -6.77
N ILE A 60 2.23 -7.41 -6.90
CA ILE A 60 3.03 -6.20 -7.01
C ILE A 60 3.62 -6.18 -8.41
N ILE A 61 3.41 -5.07 -9.12
CA ILE A 61 3.98 -4.82 -10.43
C ILE A 61 4.78 -3.53 -10.33
N TYR A 62 5.97 -3.50 -10.90
CA TYR A 62 6.71 -2.25 -11.00
C TYR A 62 7.38 -2.11 -12.35
N GLN A 63 7.67 -0.86 -12.70
CA GLN A 63 8.43 -0.48 -13.87
C GLN A 63 9.47 0.57 -13.49
N ARG A 64 10.71 0.33 -13.90
CA ARG A 64 11.81 1.28 -13.76
C ARG A 64 11.97 2.02 -15.08
N GLY A 65 11.68 3.32 -15.10
CA GLY A 65 11.69 4.12 -16.34
C GLY A 65 13.01 4.04 -17.09
N TRP A 66 12.96 4.21 -18.42
CA TRP A 66 14.07 4.08 -19.39
C TRP A 66 14.74 2.70 -19.48
N ASP A 67 14.75 1.93 -18.39
CA ASP A 67 15.15 0.54 -18.36
C ASP A 67 13.99 -0.33 -18.81
N LYS A 68 14.28 -1.34 -19.64
CA LYS A 68 13.29 -2.30 -20.14
C LYS A 68 12.93 -3.36 -19.09
N LEU A 69 12.87 -2.96 -17.82
CA LEU A 69 12.74 -3.88 -16.70
C LEU A 69 11.43 -3.63 -15.96
N TRP A 70 10.63 -4.68 -15.91
CA TRP A 70 9.47 -4.78 -15.06
C TRP A 70 9.34 -6.18 -14.55
N LEU A 71 8.59 -6.30 -13.46
CA LEU A 71 8.30 -7.57 -12.84
C LEU A 71 6.90 -7.56 -12.27
N CYS A 72 6.15 -8.61 -12.57
CA CYS A 72 4.92 -8.94 -11.87
C CYS A 72 5.21 -10.08 -10.89
N VAL A 73 4.90 -9.88 -9.62
CA VAL A 73 4.93 -10.92 -8.58
C VAL A 73 3.50 -11.18 -8.13
N GLY A 74 2.95 -12.36 -8.46
CA GLY A 74 1.57 -12.77 -8.15
C GLY A 74 1.49 -13.91 -7.12
N ILE A 75 0.26 -14.33 -6.77
CA ILE A 75 0.01 -15.43 -5.82
C ILE A 75 0.02 -16.78 -6.55
N ASN A 76 1.16 -17.47 -6.52
CA ASN A 76 1.26 -18.93 -6.77
C ASN A 76 2.14 -19.54 -5.66
N ASN A 77 2.15 -20.84 -5.45
CA ASN A 77 2.89 -21.43 -4.30
C ASN A 77 4.38 -21.03 -4.21
N ASP A 78 5.08 -20.79 -5.33
CA ASP A 78 6.47 -20.28 -5.37
C ASP A 78 6.56 -18.74 -5.41
N ALA A 79 5.55 -18.09 -6.00
CA ALA A 79 5.48 -16.63 -6.12
C ALA A 79 4.89 -15.95 -4.87
N SER A 80 4.18 -16.71 -4.02
CA SER A 80 3.63 -16.33 -2.71
C SER A 80 4.75 -16.05 -1.73
N ASP A 81 5.84 -16.83 -1.74
CA ASP A 81 7.01 -16.58 -0.89
C ASP A 81 7.78 -15.34 -1.34
N LYS A 82 7.91 -15.12 -2.65
CA LYS A 82 8.48 -13.87 -3.19
C LYS A 82 7.58 -12.67 -2.90
N LEU A 83 6.27 -12.78 -3.09
CA LEU A 83 5.30 -11.74 -2.77
C LEU A 83 5.33 -11.44 -1.27
N ARG A 84 5.41 -12.46 -0.41
CA ARG A 84 5.54 -12.29 1.04
C ARG A 84 6.85 -11.62 1.41
N THR A 85 7.94 -11.93 0.72
CA THR A 85 9.25 -11.30 0.93
C THR A 85 9.27 -9.84 0.48
N LEU A 86 8.64 -9.52 -0.66
CA LEU A 86 8.53 -8.14 -1.15
C LEU A 86 7.51 -7.33 -0.33
N ALA A 87 6.42 -7.95 0.11
CA ALA A 87 5.47 -7.31 1.01
C ALA A 87 6.07 -7.07 2.41
N SER A 88 7.00 -7.91 2.87
CA SER A 88 7.71 -7.73 4.14
C SER A 88 8.84 -6.71 4.06
N TYR A 89 9.27 -6.31 2.86
CA TYR A 89 10.26 -5.25 2.64
C TYR A 89 9.77 -3.86 3.06
N GLY A 90 8.52 -3.72 3.50
CA GLY A 90 7.98 -2.48 4.07
C GLY A 90 7.33 -1.56 3.04
N LEU A 91 7.70 -1.68 1.77
CA LEU A 91 7.14 -0.91 0.66
C LEU A 91 5.60 -0.86 0.65
N VAL A 92 4.94 -2.01 0.78
CA VAL A 92 3.46 -2.08 0.80
C VAL A 92 2.92 -1.28 1.99
N SER A 93 3.53 -1.45 3.16
CA SER A 93 3.16 -0.71 4.37
C SER A 93 3.43 0.79 4.24
N ASP A 94 4.48 1.19 3.51
CA ASP A 94 4.80 2.60 3.28
C ASP A 94 3.78 3.25 2.35
N ILE A 95 3.41 2.58 1.25
CA ILE A 95 2.35 3.05 0.35
C ILE A 95 0.99 3.12 1.06
N GLU A 96 0.65 2.13 1.88
CA GLU A 96 -0.58 2.14 2.70
C GLU A 96 -0.57 3.26 3.74
N GLN A 97 0.58 3.57 4.35
CA GLN A 97 0.73 4.72 5.24
C GLN A 97 0.56 6.03 4.47
N ILE A 98 1.14 6.17 3.27
CA ILE A 98 0.96 7.34 2.41
C ILE A 98 -0.52 7.51 2.07
N LEU A 99 -1.22 6.44 1.65
CA LEU A 99 -2.67 6.46 1.43
C LEU A 99 -3.39 7.01 2.67
N TRP A 100 -3.07 6.49 3.84
CA TRP A 100 -3.69 6.94 5.08
C TRP A 100 -3.43 8.42 5.40
N MET A 101 -2.23 8.92 5.09
CA MET A 101 -1.87 10.33 5.29
C MET A 101 -2.59 11.26 4.31
N VAL A 102 -2.59 10.93 3.00
CA VAL A 102 -3.17 11.82 1.98
C VAL A 102 -4.69 11.90 2.09
N SER A 103 -5.35 10.81 2.50
CA SER A 103 -6.79 10.81 2.69
C SER A 103 -7.26 11.60 3.92
N ARG A 104 -6.34 12.04 4.79
CA ARG A 104 -6.64 12.89 5.96
C ARG A 104 -6.50 14.38 5.70
N SER A 105 -6.19 14.81 4.48
CA SER A 105 -6.06 16.22 4.05
C SER A 105 -5.00 17.09 4.76
N GLU A 106 -4.42 16.63 5.88
CA GLU A 106 -3.42 17.38 6.64
C GLU A 106 -2.01 17.33 6.04
N PHE A 107 -1.78 16.45 5.05
CA PHE A 107 -0.43 16.17 4.53
C PHE A 107 -0.05 17.04 3.33
N THR A 108 -1.02 17.55 2.57
CA THR A 108 -0.75 18.37 1.39
C THR A 108 -1.83 19.43 1.18
N ASP A 109 -1.44 20.70 1.02
CA ASP A 109 -2.34 21.80 0.58
C ASP A 109 -2.87 21.59 -0.86
N THR A 110 -2.39 20.56 -1.57
CA THR A 110 -2.86 20.17 -2.89
C THR A 110 -4.10 19.28 -2.79
N GLU A 111 -5.20 19.77 -3.35
CA GLU A 111 -6.44 19.02 -3.58
C GLU A 111 -6.16 17.75 -4.40
N SER A 112 -6.83 16.64 -4.07
CA SER A 112 -6.81 15.45 -4.90
C SER A 112 -7.63 15.67 -6.16
N GLU A 113 -7.19 15.07 -7.28
CA GLU A 113 -7.87 15.22 -8.57
C GLU A 113 -8.44 13.87 -9.02
N LYS A 114 -9.73 13.85 -9.36
CA LYS A 114 -10.34 12.67 -9.96
C LYS A 114 -10.12 12.66 -11.48
N LYS A 115 -9.54 11.58 -12.00
CA LYS A 115 -9.24 11.38 -13.41
C LYS A 115 -9.76 10.04 -13.90
N SER A 116 -10.06 9.97 -15.19
CA SER A 116 -10.29 8.68 -15.84
C SER A 116 -8.97 7.97 -16.14
N ALA A 117 -8.99 6.63 -16.19
CA ALA A 117 -7.84 5.83 -16.62
C ALA A 117 -7.30 6.26 -18.00
N ALA A 118 -8.21 6.70 -18.89
CA ALA A 118 -7.86 7.19 -20.22
C ALA A 118 -7.02 8.48 -20.23
N GLU A 119 -7.05 9.26 -19.16
CA GLU A 119 -6.29 10.50 -19.00
C GLU A 119 -4.90 10.27 -18.41
N LEU A 120 -4.62 9.07 -17.90
CA LEU A 120 -3.41 8.73 -17.16
C LEU A 120 -2.54 7.76 -17.97
N PRO A 121 -1.44 8.23 -18.59
CA PRO A 121 -0.54 7.36 -19.35
C PRO A 121 -0.02 6.18 -18.52
N VAL A 122 0.35 6.43 -17.27
CA VAL A 122 0.85 5.42 -16.34
C VAL A 122 -0.17 4.30 -16.07
N ILE A 123 -1.47 4.63 -16.03
CA ILE A 123 -2.53 3.62 -15.84
C ILE A 123 -2.60 2.74 -17.08
N LYS A 124 -2.67 3.33 -18.28
CA LYS A 124 -2.68 2.57 -19.54
C LYS A 124 -1.48 1.64 -19.65
N GLU A 125 -0.29 2.14 -19.33
CA GLU A 125 0.93 1.35 -19.34
C GLU A 125 0.86 0.19 -18.33
N SER A 126 0.43 0.47 -17.10
CA SER A 126 0.33 -0.57 -16.06
C SER A 126 -0.75 -1.62 -16.34
N GLU A 127 -1.85 -1.25 -17.01
CA GLU A 127 -2.93 -2.17 -17.38
C GLU A 127 -2.50 -3.21 -18.42
N LEU A 128 -1.65 -2.81 -19.38
CA LEU A 128 -1.04 -3.74 -20.34
C LEU A 128 -0.17 -4.80 -19.64
N ASN A 129 0.29 -4.51 -18.43
CA ASN A 129 1.18 -5.34 -17.64
C ASN A 129 0.48 -6.12 -16.53
N LEU A 130 -0.84 -6.02 -16.41
CA LEU A 130 -1.59 -6.82 -15.45
C LEU A 130 -1.42 -8.31 -15.78
N PRO A 131 -1.25 -9.18 -14.77
CA PRO A 131 -1.15 -10.62 -14.99
C PRO A 131 -2.45 -11.12 -15.61
N HIS A 132 -2.40 -11.51 -16.89
CA HIS A 132 -3.50 -12.18 -17.57
C HIS A 132 -3.47 -13.70 -17.34
N ASP A 133 -2.33 -14.22 -16.88
CA ASP A 133 -2.10 -15.63 -16.57
C ASP A 133 -1.07 -15.77 -15.44
N GLU A 134 -0.98 -16.97 -14.84
CA GLU A 134 -0.25 -17.30 -13.59
C GLU A 134 1.29 -17.26 -13.69
N THR A 135 1.89 -16.46 -14.59
CA THR A 135 3.34 -16.47 -14.81
C THR A 135 3.98 -15.12 -14.55
N MET A 136 5.18 -15.14 -13.94
CA MET A 136 6.06 -13.97 -13.93
C MET A 136 6.45 -13.67 -15.37
N LEU A 137 6.01 -12.52 -15.88
CA LEU A 137 6.24 -12.16 -17.27
C LEU A 137 7.20 -10.97 -17.32
N PHE A 138 8.38 -11.23 -17.90
CA PHE A 138 9.29 -10.21 -18.38
C PHE A 138 8.91 -9.92 -19.81
N TYR A 139 8.28 -8.78 -20.06
CA TYR A 139 8.06 -8.30 -21.43
C TYR A 139 9.13 -7.22 -21.74
N ASP A 140 9.23 -6.74 -22.98
CA ASP A 140 10.09 -5.60 -23.37
C ASP A 140 9.22 -4.49 -23.99
N HIS A 141 9.28 -3.30 -23.39
CA HIS A 141 8.37 -2.17 -23.63
C HIS A 141 9.35 -1.03 -23.78
N THR A 142 9.99 -1.06 -24.93
CA THR A 142 10.75 0.04 -25.48
C THR A 142 9.87 1.29 -25.45
N GLY A 143 10.17 2.23 -24.56
CA GLY A 143 9.73 3.62 -24.69
C GLY A 143 8.90 4.22 -23.57
N SER A 144 8.59 3.50 -22.48
CA SER A 144 7.99 4.18 -21.33
C SER A 144 9.04 5.02 -20.58
N LYS A 145 8.66 6.26 -20.28
CA LYS A 145 9.44 7.20 -19.47
C LYS A 145 9.01 7.19 -18.00
N HIS A 146 7.88 6.57 -17.69
CA HIS A 146 7.33 6.57 -16.34
C HIS A 146 8.00 5.49 -15.48
N SER A 147 8.26 5.83 -14.22
CA SER A 147 8.66 4.86 -13.19
C SER A 147 7.50 4.72 -12.23
N TRP A 148 7.09 3.49 -11.93
CA TRP A 148 5.90 3.25 -11.10
C TRP A 148 5.93 1.91 -10.39
N ILE A 149 5.14 1.82 -9.32
CA ILE A 149 4.81 0.61 -8.58
C ILE A 149 3.29 0.56 -8.48
N ARG A 150 2.68 -0.53 -8.92
CA ARG A 150 1.25 -0.84 -8.78
C ARG A 150 1.06 -2.00 -7.82
N LEU A 151 0.24 -1.77 -6.81
CA LEU A 151 -0.25 -2.77 -5.88
C LEU A 151 -1.67 -3.14 -6.32
N ASN A 152 -1.84 -4.37 -6.80
CA ASN A 152 -3.14 -4.86 -7.24
C ASN A 152 -3.84 -5.54 -6.07
N TYR A 153 -5.04 -5.09 -5.75
CA TYR A 153 -5.84 -5.68 -4.68
C TYR A 153 -7.18 -6.19 -5.22
N LYS A 154 -7.77 -7.14 -4.49
CA LYS A 154 -9.21 -7.34 -4.59
C LYS A 154 -9.93 -6.05 -4.19
N PRO A 155 -11.00 -5.63 -4.90
CA PRO A 155 -11.78 -4.47 -4.52
C PRO A 155 -12.14 -4.50 -3.04
N TYR A 156 -11.75 -3.46 -2.32
CA TYR A 156 -11.89 -3.39 -0.88
C TYR A 156 -12.83 -2.25 -0.49
N ILE A 157 -13.90 -2.61 0.22
CA ILE A 157 -14.84 -1.67 0.81
C ILE A 157 -14.86 -1.97 2.32
N PRO A 158 -14.31 -1.09 3.17
CA PRO A 158 -14.25 -1.31 4.60
C PRO A 158 -15.65 -1.35 5.22
N GLY A 159 -15.83 -2.21 6.21
CA GLY A 159 -17.05 -2.28 7.01
C GLY A 159 -17.25 -1.03 7.87
N GLN A 160 -18.48 -0.82 8.34
CA GLN A 160 -18.81 0.31 9.19
C GLN A 160 -17.94 0.32 10.47
N GLY A 161 -17.33 1.47 10.77
CA GLY A 161 -16.48 1.66 11.95
C GLY A 161 -15.02 1.21 11.79
N MET A 162 -14.64 0.72 10.61
CA MET A 162 -13.24 0.42 10.29
C MET A 162 -12.49 1.67 9.86
N ASN A 163 -11.26 1.85 10.36
CA ASN A 163 -10.37 2.94 10.00
C ASN A 163 -9.47 2.53 8.81
N ALA A 164 -10.11 2.26 7.68
CA ALA A 164 -9.43 1.90 6.43
C ALA A 164 -10.14 2.62 5.25
N TRP A 165 -9.45 2.72 4.12
CA TRP A 165 -9.95 3.42 2.94
C TRP A 165 -10.48 2.44 1.90
N ALA A 166 -11.55 2.84 1.22
CA ALA A 166 -12.09 2.07 0.11
C ALA A 166 -11.20 2.24 -1.12
N HIS A 167 -10.69 1.15 -1.68
CA HIS A 167 -9.86 1.18 -2.90
C HIS A 167 -9.85 -0.19 -3.59
N LYS A 168 -9.54 -0.21 -4.89
CA LYS A 168 -9.08 -1.41 -5.59
C LYS A 168 -7.57 -1.36 -5.68
N ASP A 169 -7.01 -0.89 -6.78
CA ASP A 169 -5.56 -0.82 -6.93
C ASP A 169 -4.99 0.50 -6.41
N LEU A 170 -3.72 0.44 -5.98
CA LEU A 170 -2.90 1.60 -5.68
C LEU A 170 -1.77 1.65 -6.70
N ILE A 171 -1.48 2.82 -7.24
CA ILE A 171 -0.29 3.03 -8.05
C ILE A 171 0.46 4.24 -7.55
N ILE A 172 1.76 4.11 -7.34
CA ILE A 172 2.63 5.25 -7.03
C ILE A 172 3.63 5.41 -8.16
N TYR A 173 3.78 6.64 -8.67
CA TYR A 173 4.56 6.89 -9.87
C TYR A 173 5.31 8.22 -9.85
N ILE A 174 6.36 8.27 -10.67
CA ILE A 174 7.13 9.47 -11.00
C ILE A 174 6.68 9.93 -12.39
N ASP A 175 6.23 11.18 -12.47
CA ASP A 175 5.98 11.83 -13.76
C ASP A 175 7.33 12.29 -14.35
N PRO A 176 7.68 11.90 -15.59
CA PRO A 176 8.94 12.32 -16.22
C PRO A 176 9.06 13.83 -16.40
N ASP A 177 7.94 14.57 -16.40
CA ASP A 177 7.95 16.04 -16.48
C ASP A 177 8.19 16.68 -15.09
N CYS A 178 8.16 15.90 -14.00
CA CYS A 178 8.35 16.37 -12.63
C CYS A 178 9.00 15.31 -11.72
N GLU A 179 10.25 14.93 -12.04
CA GLU A 179 10.94 13.81 -11.39
C GLU A 179 11.22 13.98 -9.88
N ASP A 180 11.23 15.22 -9.37
CA ASP A 180 11.40 15.51 -7.94
C ASP A 180 10.20 15.06 -7.09
N ASN A 181 9.02 14.93 -7.73
CA ASN A 181 7.77 14.57 -7.07
C ASN A 181 7.34 13.15 -7.41
N ALA A 182 6.48 12.60 -6.55
CA ALA A 182 5.74 11.39 -6.86
C ALA A 182 4.24 11.67 -6.82
N PHE A 183 3.45 10.71 -7.28
CA PHE A 183 2.00 10.78 -7.28
C PHE A 183 1.43 9.44 -6.85
N LEU A 184 0.41 9.46 -5.99
CA LEU A 184 -0.37 8.28 -5.62
C LEU A 184 -1.71 8.32 -6.34
N GLY A 185 -1.95 7.32 -7.19
CA GLY A 185 -3.26 7.02 -7.73
C GLY A 185 -3.97 5.96 -6.89
N VAL A 186 -5.22 6.24 -6.54
CA VAL A 186 -6.12 5.35 -5.81
C VAL A 186 -7.30 5.00 -6.72
N GLN A 187 -7.46 3.73 -7.04
CA GLN A 187 -8.56 3.27 -7.88
C GLN A 187 -9.84 3.10 -7.08
N ASP A 188 -10.95 3.58 -7.63
CA ASP A 188 -12.27 3.36 -7.06
C ASP A 188 -12.63 1.86 -7.07
N PRO A 189 -13.08 1.28 -5.94
CA PRO A 189 -13.38 -0.15 -5.85
C PRO A 189 -14.63 -0.59 -6.62
N GLN A 190 -15.45 0.36 -7.09
CA GLN A 190 -16.69 0.10 -7.82
C GLN A 190 -16.62 0.57 -9.27
N ASN A 191 -15.58 1.31 -9.65
CA ASN A 191 -15.41 1.85 -10.99
C ASN A 191 -13.94 1.78 -11.44
N ASP A 192 -13.63 0.76 -12.22
CA ASP A 192 -12.27 0.50 -12.73
C ASP A 192 -11.68 1.67 -13.54
N ASN A 193 -12.52 2.54 -14.12
CA ASN A 193 -12.07 3.67 -14.91
C ASN A 193 -11.83 4.94 -14.08
N LEU A 194 -12.15 4.96 -12.78
CA LEU A 194 -12.04 6.15 -11.94
C LEU A 194 -10.84 6.05 -10.99
N TRP A 195 -10.00 7.08 -11.02
CA TRP A 195 -8.82 7.19 -10.19
C TRP A 195 -8.79 8.53 -9.47
N GLU A 196 -8.42 8.53 -8.19
CA GLU A 196 -8.12 9.73 -7.42
C GLU A 196 -6.59 9.88 -7.32
N ILE A 197 -6.07 11.03 -7.74
CA ILE A 197 -4.63 11.31 -7.80
C ILE A 197 -4.24 12.30 -6.72
N HIS A 198 -3.26 11.92 -5.90
CA HIS A 198 -2.66 12.74 -4.86
C HIS A 198 -1.21 13.06 -5.24
N ALA A 199 -0.85 14.35 -5.24
CA ALA A 199 0.53 14.76 -5.42
C ALA A 199 1.33 14.51 -4.13
N LEU A 200 2.58 14.06 -4.28
CA LEU A 200 3.51 13.79 -3.18
C LEU A 200 4.81 14.57 -3.42
N PRO A 201 4.86 15.85 -3.02
CA PRO A 201 6.00 16.71 -3.30
C PRO A 201 7.29 16.18 -2.65
N GLY A 202 8.39 16.13 -3.39
CA GLY A 202 9.71 15.68 -2.91
C GLY A 202 9.86 14.17 -2.72
N CYS A 203 8.82 13.38 -2.99
CA CYS A 203 8.85 11.92 -2.84
C CYS A 203 9.43 11.18 -4.06
N GLY A 204 9.73 11.87 -5.17
CA GLY A 204 10.26 11.25 -6.39
C GLY A 204 11.57 10.47 -6.17
N PRO A 205 12.61 11.08 -5.56
CA PRO A 205 13.87 10.39 -5.26
C PRO A 205 13.72 9.17 -4.34
N TRP A 206 12.77 9.21 -3.40
CA TRP A 206 12.48 8.05 -2.55
C TRP A 206 11.89 6.92 -3.39
N LEU A 207 10.87 7.20 -4.20
CA LEU A 207 10.25 6.19 -5.05
C LEU A 207 11.23 5.57 -6.04
N ALA A 208 12.11 6.37 -6.65
CA ALA A 208 13.16 5.87 -7.54
C ALA A 208 14.05 4.84 -6.82
N LYS A 209 14.43 5.12 -5.58
CA LYS A 209 15.22 4.19 -4.76
C LYS A 209 14.44 2.92 -4.42
N GLU A 210 13.15 2.99 -4.11
CA GLU A 210 12.34 1.80 -3.85
C GLU A 210 12.23 0.91 -5.09
N ILE A 211 12.05 1.50 -6.27
CA ILE A 211 12.04 0.77 -7.55
C ILE A 211 13.40 0.09 -7.81
N ASP A 212 14.52 0.77 -7.54
CA ASP A 212 15.85 0.19 -7.64
C ASP A 212 16.04 -0.99 -6.68
N MET A 213 15.52 -0.90 -5.46
CA MET A 213 15.57 -1.99 -4.47
C MET A 213 14.70 -3.18 -4.89
N LEU A 214 13.50 -2.95 -5.42
CA LEU A 214 12.66 -4.00 -6.00
C LEU A 214 13.38 -4.70 -7.15
N ALA A 215 14.00 -3.94 -8.06
CA ALA A 215 14.79 -4.50 -9.16
C ALA A 215 15.96 -5.35 -8.65
N TYR A 216 16.67 -4.89 -7.62
CA TYR A 216 17.75 -5.65 -7.02
C TYR A 216 17.25 -6.98 -6.39
N MET A 217 16.21 -6.93 -5.55
CA MET A 217 15.68 -8.11 -4.86
C MET A 217 15.17 -9.19 -5.80
N THR A 218 14.81 -8.82 -7.02
CA THR A 218 14.13 -9.70 -7.96
C THR A 218 15.02 -10.20 -9.08
N THR A 219 16.13 -9.49 -9.37
CA THR A 219 17.17 -9.93 -10.32
C THR A 219 18.26 -10.79 -9.69
N THR A 220 18.40 -10.80 -8.36
CA THR A 220 19.46 -11.56 -7.65
C THR A 220 19.08 -13.03 -7.37
N ILE A 221 18.23 -13.64 -8.20
CA ILE A 221 17.78 -15.05 -8.06
C ILE A 221 18.16 -15.85 -9.31
#